data_AF-A0A971HT52-F1
#
_entry.id   AF-A0A971HT52-F1
#
_cell.length_a   1.000
_cell.length_b   1.000
_cell.length_c   1.000
_cell.angle_alpha   90.00
_cell.angle_beta   90.00
_cell.angle_gamma   90.00
#
_symmetry.space_group_name_H-M   'P 1'
#
loop_
_entity.id
_entity.type
_entity.pdbx_description
1 polymer ?
#
loop_
_entity_poly.entity_id
_entity_poly.type
_entity_poly.pdbx_seq_one_letter_code
_entity_poly.pdbx_strand_id
1 'polypeptide(L)'
;MKKSIALLILTALVFININQVGAAMKDTDVIFSEVKQFVDADGKVEVKLDWLRRPGEMALTVTYYGYLIQEGMVNFYINVNGETREFLTMKKELHNRAQQIKIISFHPTTNDNGVNRLTKLRKDTVVDSLLFKNAPYYSCFGDVNISFIFFANGRWDGDGTKNNENYNFIVKSKIEGEAFHF
;
A
#
# COMPACT_ATOMS: atom_id res chain seq x y z
N MET A 1 40.63 47.37 7.31
CA MET A 1 39.50 46.41 7.41
C MET A 1 38.78 46.33 6.07
N LYS A 2 39.00 45.28 5.25
CA LYS A 2 38.20 44.97 4.02
C LYS A 2 38.62 43.71 3.25
N LYS A 3 39.47 42.82 3.79
CA LYS A 3 39.97 41.63 3.06
C LYS A 3 39.52 40.27 3.62
N SER A 4 38.78 40.24 4.73
CA SER A 4 38.45 38.97 5.41
C SER A 4 37.02 38.48 5.21
N ILE A 5 36.16 39.25 4.51
CA ILE A 5 34.74 38.88 4.30
C ILE A 5 34.56 38.05 3.02
N ALA A 6 35.40 38.24 2.00
CA ALA A 6 35.25 37.54 0.72
C ALA A 6 35.58 36.04 0.78
N LEU A 7 36.45 35.61 1.69
CA LEU A 7 36.90 34.21 1.77
C LEU A 7 35.88 33.30 2.47
N LEU A 8 35.08 33.84 3.40
CA LEU A 8 34.08 33.06 4.15
C LEU A 8 32.83 32.74 3.31
N ILE A 9 32.50 33.61 2.35
CA ILE A 9 31.33 33.44 1.47
C ILE A 9 31.62 32.38 0.40
N LEU A 10 32.86 32.27 -0.07
CA LEU A 10 33.22 31.28 -1.09
C LEU A 10 33.25 29.84 -0.54
N THR A 11 33.62 29.64 0.73
CA THR A 11 33.56 28.31 1.37
C THR A 11 32.14 27.87 1.69
N ALA A 12 31.22 28.78 2.00
CA ALA A 12 29.83 28.42 2.28
C ALA A 12 29.07 27.98 1.00
N LEU A 13 29.43 28.49 -0.18
CA LEU A 13 28.78 28.14 -1.45
C LEU A 13 29.20 26.77 -2.02
N VAL A 14 30.38 26.26 -1.66
CA VAL A 14 30.86 24.95 -2.13
C VAL A 14 30.24 23.80 -1.33
N PHE A 15 29.92 24.00 -0.05
CA PHE A 15 29.30 22.96 0.78
C PHE A 15 27.79 22.82 0.60
N ILE A 16 27.10 23.77 -0.05
CA ILE A 16 25.66 23.67 -0.29
C ILE A 16 25.34 22.71 -1.46
N ASN A 17 26.30 22.41 -2.35
CA ASN A 17 26.05 21.68 -3.59
C ASN A 17 26.41 20.17 -3.58
N ILE A 18 26.83 19.58 -2.45
CA ILE A 18 27.28 18.16 -2.44
C ILE A 18 26.30 17.21 -1.74
N ASN A 19 25.25 17.72 -1.09
CA ASN A 19 24.26 16.88 -0.40
C ASN A 19 22.93 16.69 -1.13
N GLN A 20 22.83 17.09 -2.41
CA GLN A 20 21.74 16.66 -3.29
C GLN A 20 22.21 15.57 -4.25
N VAL A 21 22.82 14.52 -3.71
CA VAL A 21 22.59 13.19 -4.30
C VAL A 21 21.12 12.92 -4.03
N GLY A 22 20.26 13.34 -4.96
CA GLY A 22 18.82 13.09 -4.89
C GLY A 22 18.65 11.61 -4.59
N ALA A 23 18.08 11.30 -3.43
CA ALA A 23 17.72 9.94 -3.10
C ALA A 23 16.88 9.44 -4.28
N ALA A 24 17.40 8.48 -5.05
CA ALA A 24 16.73 7.98 -6.23
C ALA A 24 15.32 7.52 -5.79
N MET A 25 14.31 8.25 -6.26
CA MET A 25 12.92 8.02 -5.90
C MET A 25 12.56 6.59 -6.31
N LYS A 26 11.99 5.81 -5.40
CA LYS A 26 11.73 4.39 -5.62
C LYS A 26 10.36 4.22 -6.24
N ASP A 27 10.20 3.23 -7.12
CA ASP A 27 8.90 2.87 -7.70
C ASP A 27 7.81 2.63 -6.64
N THR A 28 8.22 2.24 -5.43
CA THR A 28 7.36 1.95 -4.28
C THR A 28 7.02 3.16 -3.42
N ASP A 29 7.53 4.34 -3.74
CA ASP A 29 7.21 5.55 -2.99
C ASP A 29 5.72 5.84 -3.12
N VAL A 30 5.07 6.21 -2.01
CA VAL A 30 3.62 6.43 -1.98
C VAL A 30 3.33 7.86 -2.42
N ILE A 31 2.45 8.04 -3.42
CA ILE A 31 1.95 9.36 -3.83
C ILE A 31 0.74 9.74 -2.99
N PHE A 32 -0.19 8.80 -2.81
CA PHE A 32 -1.43 9.03 -2.09
C PHE A 32 -1.83 7.76 -1.34
N SER A 33 -2.45 7.94 -0.17
CA SER A 33 -2.97 6.85 0.65
C SER A 33 -4.38 7.18 1.09
N GLU A 34 -5.25 6.17 1.11
CA GLU A 34 -6.47 6.20 1.89
C GLU A 34 -6.50 5.01 2.86
N VAL A 35 -7.00 5.25 4.07
CA VAL A 35 -7.15 4.22 5.11
C VAL A 35 -8.59 4.22 5.60
N LYS A 36 -9.15 3.03 5.79
CA LYS A 36 -10.43 2.85 6.47
C LYS A 36 -10.31 1.81 7.57
N GLN A 37 -10.93 2.12 8.70
CA GLN A 37 -11.04 1.23 9.85
C GLN A 37 -12.50 0.84 10.04
N PHE A 38 -12.72 -0.44 10.30
CA PHE A 38 -13.97 -1.04 10.74
C PHE A 38 -13.75 -1.53 12.17
N VAL A 39 -14.61 -1.10 13.09
CA VAL A 39 -14.49 -1.44 14.51
C VAL A 39 -15.87 -1.90 14.98
N ASP A 40 -15.91 -3.08 15.58
CA ASP A 40 -17.10 -3.66 16.18
C ASP A 40 -16.76 -4.31 17.52
N ALA A 41 -17.67 -5.13 18.04
CA ALA A 41 -17.47 -5.84 19.30
C ALA A 41 -16.42 -6.97 19.20
N ASP A 42 -16.19 -7.51 18.01
CA ASP A 42 -15.34 -8.68 17.76
C ASP A 42 -13.90 -8.28 17.40
N GLY A 43 -13.69 -7.04 16.97
CA GLY A 43 -12.37 -6.44 16.89
C GLY A 43 -12.26 -5.24 15.96
N LYS A 44 -11.11 -5.15 15.29
CA LYS A 44 -10.79 -4.09 14.34
C LYS A 44 -10.24 -4.66 13.05
N VAL A 45 -10.73 -4.16 11.93
CA VAL A 45 -10.11 -4.38 10.62
C VAL A 45 -9.69 -3.04 10.03
N GLU A 46 -8.47 -3.00 9.49
CA GLU A 46 -7.95 -1.84 8.77
C GLU A 46 -7.60 -2.23 7.34
N VAL A 47 -8.06 -1.44 6.39
CA VAL A 47 -7.70 -1.54 4.98
C VAL A 47 -7.06 -0.23 4.55
N LYS A 48 -5.92 -0.34 3.87
CA LYS A 48 -5.15 0.79 3.36
C LYS A 48 -4.82 0.58 1.89
N LEU A 49 -5.22 1.53 1.05
CA LEU A 49 -4.87 1.58 -0.36
C LEU A 49 -3.84 2.68 -0.59
N ASP A 50 -2.69 2.32 -1.14
CA ASP A 50 -1.62 3.22 -1.56
C ASP A 50 -1.57 3.28 -3.09
N TRP A 51 -1.57 4.49 -3.64
CA TRP A 51 -1.14 4.74 -5.01
C TRP A 51 0.36 4.98 -5.01
N LEU A 52 1.07 4.24 -5.85
CA LEU A 52 2.53 4.22 -5.86
C LEU A 52 3.08 5.15 -6.93
N ARG A 53 4.34 5.56 -6.77
CA ARG A 53 5.03 6.51 -7.66
C ARG A 53 5.07 6.02 -9.10
N ARG A 54 5.26 4.71 -9.28
CA ARG A 54 5.15 4.08 -10.59
C ARG A 54 3.71 4.25 -11.10
N PRO A 55 3.49 4.99 -12.20
CA PRO A 55 2.13 5.31 -12.65
C PRO A 55 1.29 4.06 -12.91
N GLY A 56 0.04 4.08 -12.46
CA GLY A 56 -0.88 2.96 -12.60
C GLY A 56 -0.72 1.86 -11.55
N GLU A 57 0.26 1.94 -10.66
CA GLU A 57 0.54 0.89 -9.68
C GLU A 57 -0.01 1.22 -8.29
N MET A 58 -0.43 0.17 -7.58
CA MET A 58 -1.07 0.26 -6.28
C MET A 58 -0.51 -0.76 -5.29
N ALA A 59 -0.69 -0.47 -4.00
CA ALA A 59 -0.55 -1.45 -2.93
C ALA A 59 -1.76 -1.44 -2.02
N LEU A 60 -2.31 -2.63 -1.75
CA LEU A 60 -3.36 -2.82 -0.77
C LEU A 60 -2.80 -3.53 0.46
N THR A 61 -2.97 -2.94 1.62
CA THR A 61 -2.61 -3.56 2.91
C THR A 61 -3.88 -3.81 3.70
N VAL A 62 -4.08 -5.06 4.10
CA VAL A 62 -5.18 -5.46 4.98
C VAL A 62 -4.58 -5.91 6.31
N THR A 63 -5.04 -5.30 7.40
CA THR A 63 -4.66 -5.66 8.77
C THR A 63 -5.90 -6.12 9.50
N TYR A 64 -5.89 -7.37 9.92
CA TYR A 64 -6.98 -8.04 10.60
C TYR A 64 -6.66 -8.18 12.09
N TYR A 65 -7.55 -7.67 12.93
CA TYR A 65 -7.49 -7.81 14.38
C TYR A 65 -8.89 -8.18 14.91
N GLY A 66 -9.48 -9.23 14.34
CA GLY A 66 -10.72 -9.84 14.81
C GLY A 66 -10.45 -11.15 15.59
N TYR A 67 -11.38 -11.53 16.46
CA TYR A 67 -11.38 -12.79 17.23
C TYR A 67 -10.03 -13.09 17.92
N LEU A 68 -9.79 -12.44 19.07
CA LEU A 68 -8.57 -12.50 19.91
C LEU A 68 -8.06 -13.90 20.35
N ILE A 69 -8.79 -14.96 20.03
CA ILE A 69 -8.76 -16.24 20.76
C ILE A 69 -8.28 -17.42 19.92
N GLN A 70 -7.93 -17.27 18.65
CA GLN A 70 -7.82 -18.44 17.75
C GLN A 70 -6.43 -18.65 17.16
N GLU A 71 -5.97 -19.90 17.30
CA GLU A 71 -4.68 -20.41 16.87
C GLU A 71 -4.68 -20.56 15.33
N GLY A 72 -3.83 -19.80 14.64
CA GLY A 72 -3.52 -20.00 13.22
C GLY A 72 -3.74 -18.81 12.30
N MET A 73 -3.32 -18.98 11.05
CA MET A 73 -3.42 -17.94 10.01
C MET A 73 -4.86 -17.77 9.53
N VAL A 74 -5.27 -16.52 9.38
CA VAL A 74 -6.59 -16.16 8.86
C VAL A 74 -6.56 -16.18 7.34
N ASN A 75 -7.65 -16.66 6.73
CA ASN A 75 -7.87 -16.54 5.29
C ASN A 75 -8.90 -15.47 5.01
N PHE A 76 -8.86 -14.87 3.83
CA PHE A 76 -9.86 -13.90 3.41
C PHE A 76 -10.08 -13.93 1.91
N TYR A 77 -11.22 -13.41 1.51
CA TYR A 77 -11.66 -13.26 0.12
C TYR A 77 -11.72 -11.78 -0.17
N ILE A 78 -11.31 -11.39 -1.38
CA ILE A 78 -11.28 -9.99 -1.77
C ILE A 78 -11.74 -9.79 -3.19
N ASN A 79 -12.51 -8.73 -3.41
CA ASN A 79 -12.86 -8.20 -4.71
C ASN A 79 -12.39 -6.75 -4.81
N VAL A 80 -11.74 -6.41 -5.92
CA VAL A 80 -11.36 -5.03 -6.27
C VAL A 80 -11.91 -4.73 -7.66
N ASN A 81 -12.90 -3.83 -7.75
CA ASN A 81 -13.55 -3.44 -9.01
C ASN A 81 -13.94 -4.64 -9.91
N GLY A 82 -14.52 -5.69 -9.31
CA GLY A 82 -14.95 -6.89 -10.04
C GLY A 82 -13.90 -7.99 -10.17
N GLU A 83 -12.63 -7.72 -9.88
CA GLU A 83 -11.57 -8.74 -9.86
C GLU A 83 -11.52 -9.43 -8.50
N THR A 84 -11.78 -10.75 -8.48
CA THR A 84 -11.86 -11.53 -7.24
C THR A 84 -10.62 -12.38 -7.03
N ARG A 85 -10.15 -12.44 -5.77
CA ARG A 85 -9.25 -13.48 -5.28
C ARG A 85 -9.92 -14.22 -4.15
N GLU A 86 -10.02 -15.53 -4.36
CA GLU A 86 -10.52 -16.44 -3.36
C GLU A 86 -9.36 -16.91 -2.48
N PHE A 87 -9.61 -17.00 -1.18
CA PHE A 87 -8.76 -17.73 -0.24
C PHE A 87 -7.30 -17.25 -0.14
N LEU A 88 -7.12 -15.94 0.07
CA LEU A 88 -5.81 -15.38 0.42
C LEU A 88 -5.53 -15.58 1.90
N THR A 89 -4.37 -16.14 2.23
CA THR A 89 -3.93 -16.30 3.62
C THR A 89 -3.14 -15.09 4.07
N MET A 90 -3.45 -14.56 5.26
CA MET A 90 -2.62 -13.55 5.92
C MET A 90 -1.18 -14.04 6.03
N LYS A 91 -0.19 -13.15 5.91
CA LYS A 91 1.21 -13.54 5.72
C LYS A 91 2.15 -13.11 6.86
N LYS A 92 1.65 -12.31 7.79
CA LYS A 92 2.41 -11.79 8.92
C LYS A 92 1.56 -11.73 10.17
N GLU A 93 2.14 -12.20 11.27
CA GLU A 93 1.64 -11.96 12.61
C GLU A 93 2.36 -10.74 13.21
N LEU A 94 1.60 -9.82 13.77
CA LEU A 94 2.08 -8.62 14.46
C LEU A 94 2.13 -8.87 15.97
N HIS A 95 2.94 -8.10 16.69
CA HIS A 95 3.13 -8.25 18.13
C HIS A 95 1.84 -8.11 18.95
N ASN A 96 0.89 -7.33 18.44
CA ASN A 96 -0.42 -7.15 19.05
C ASN A 96 -1.42 -8.24 18.63
N ARG A 97 -0.97 -9.40 18.13
CA ARG A 97 -1.82 -10.51 17.63
C ARG A 97 -2.66 -10.17 16.39
N ALA A 98 -2.47 -8.99 15.79
CA ALA A 98 -3.05 -8.68 14.50
C ALA A 98 -2.33 -9.48 13.41
N GLN A 99 -3.04 -9.81 12.34
CA GLN A 99 -2.46 -10.42 11.15
C GLN A 99 -2.49 -9.42 10.00
N GLN A 100 -1.53 -9.53 9.09
CA GLN A 100 -1.38 -8.60 7.97
C GLN A 100 -1.01 -9.31 6.67
N ILE A 101 -1.48 -8.75 5.57
CA ILE A 101 -1.02 -9.03 4.22
C ILE A 101 -0.86 -7.71 3.46
N LYS A 102 0.18 -7.63 2.63
CA LYS A 102 0.34 -6.56 1.65
C LYS A 102 0.29 -7.17 0.25
N ILE A 103 -0.55 -6.62 -0.61
CA ILE A 103 -0.67 -7.01 -2.02
C ILE A 103 -0.20 -5.82 -2.86
N ILE A 104 0.69 -6.05 -3.82
CA ILE A 104 1.20 -5.02 -4.72
C ILE A 104 0.93 -5.41 -6.17
N SER A 105 0.63 -4.42 -7.02
CA SER A 105 0.29 -4.64 -8.43
C SER A 105 1.49 -4.99 -9.31
N PHE A 106 2.73 -4.77 -8.83
CA PHE A 106 3.95 -5.09 -9.58
C PHE A 106 5.07 -5.58 -8.68
N HIS A 107 6.04 -6.26 -9.27
CA HIS A 107 7.27 -6.62 -8.58
C HIS A 107 8.30 -5.48 -8.71
N PRO A 108 8.68 -4.78 -7.63
CA PRO A 108 9.55 -3.63 -7.73
C PRO A 108 10.95 -3.99 -8.19
N THR A 109 11.61 -3.05 -8.86
CA THR A 109 13.01 -3.15 -9.25
C THR A 109 13.86 -2.16 -8.48
N THR A 110 15.12 -2.52 -8.27
CA THR A 110 16.15 -1.64 -7.72
C THR A 110 17.31 -1.58 -8.70
N ASN A 111 17.90 -0.40 -8.85
CA ASN A 111 19.14 -0.23 -9.59
C ASN A 111 20.32 -0.43 -8.64
N ASP A 112 21.08 -1.49 -8.85
CA ASP A 112 22.28 -1.82 -8.08
C ASP A 112 23.48 -1.73 -9.03
N ASN A 113 24.27 -0.66 -8.89
CA ASN A 113 25.46 -0.39 -9.71
C ASN A 113 25.19 -0.42 -11.23
N GLY A 114 24.10 0.20 -11.69
CA GLY A 114 23.74 0.27 -13.11
C GLY A 114 22.97 -0.95 -13.62
N VAL A 115 22.72 -1.96 -12.78
CA VAL A 115 21.94 -3.15 -13.14
C VAL A 115 20.59 -3.13 -12.45
N ASN A 116 19.51 -3.16 -13.23
CA ASN A 116 18.16 -3.29 -12.69
C ASN A 116 17.91 -4.73 -12.24
N ARG A 117 17.56 -4.91 -10.97
CA ARG A 117 17.27 -6.21 -10.36
C ARG A 117 15.93 -6.18 -9.65
N LEU A 118 15.25 -7.33 -9.63
CA LEU A 118 14.04 -7.52 -8.84
C LEU A 118 14.35 -7.37 -7.35
N THR A 119 13.55 -6.55 -6.67
CA THR A 119 13.71 -6.26 -5.24
C THR A 119 13.30 -7.46 -4.42
N LYS A 120 14.13 -7.90 -3.47
CA LYS A 120 13.71 -8.96 -2.54
C LYS A 120 12.47 -8.50 -1.75
N LEU A 121 11.36 -9.19 -1.96
CA LEU A 121 10.11 -8.90 -1.26
C LEU A 121 10.16 -9.43 0.17
N ARG A 122 9.45 -8.72 1.05
CA ARG A 122 9.16 -9.25 2.38
C ARG A 122 8.21 -10.44 2.23
N LYS A 123 8.30 -11.40 3.15
CA LYS A 123 7.44 -12.60 3.15
C LYS A 123 5.94 -12.27 3.25
N ASP A 124 5.61 -11.10 3.78
CA ASP A 124 4.26 -10.59 3.97
C ASP A 124 3.68 -9.88 2.75
N THR A 125 4.44 -9.83 1.65
CA THR A 125 4.09 -9.13 0.42
C THR A 125 3.79 -10.14 -0.69
N VAL A 126 2.62 -10.00 -1.31
CA VAL A 126 2.17 -10.76 -2.47
C VAL A 126 2.15 -9.83 -3.69
N VAL A 127 2.61 -10.31 -4.84
CA VAL A 127 2.47 -9.60 -6.12
C VAL A 127 1.26 -10.17 -6.84
N ASP A 128 0.29 -9.32 -7.15
CA ASP A 128 -0.92 -9.68 -7.91
C ASP A 128 -1.36 -8.50 -8.76
N SER A 129 -0.81 -8.41 -9.98
CA SER A 129 -1.16 -7.37 -10.94
C SER A 129 -2.62 -7.44 -11.40
N LEU A 130 -3.14 -8.66 -11.49
CA LEU A 130 -4.47 -8.91 -12.01
C LEU A 130 -5.56 -8.46 -11.03
N LEU A 131 -5.28 -8.37 -9.72
CA LEU A 131 -6.26 -7.90 -8.74
C LEU A 131 -6.63 -6.44 -8.98
N PHE A 132 -5.69 -5.64 -9.48
CA PHE A 132 -5.87 -4.21 -9.69
C PHE A 132 -6.22 -3.85 -11.13
N LYS A 133 -6.50 -4.83 -12.00
CA LYS A 133 -6.70 -4.63 -13.45
C LYS A 133 -7.75 -3.57 -13.78
N ASN A 134 -8.82 -3.49 -13.00
CA ASN A 134 -9.92 -2.53 -13.18
C ASN A 134 -9.92 -1.42 -12.11
N ALA A 135 -8.86 -1.28 -11.32
CA ALA A 135 -8.76 -0.29 -10.27
C ALA A 135 -8.31 1.06 -10.87
N PRO A 136 -9.12 2.13 -10.79
CA PRO A 136 -8.75 3.42 -11.36
C PRO A 136 -7.61 4.08 -10.58
N TYR A 137 -6.55 4.44 -11.30
CA TYR A 137 -5.42 5.18 -10.73
C TYR A 137 -5.68 6.69 -10.65
N TYR A 138 -6.32 7.28 -11.67
CA TYR A 138 -6.67 8.71 -11.72
C TYR A 138 -8.13 8.93 -11.36
N SER A 139 -8.41 10.08 -10.74
CA SER A 139 -9.76 10.46 -10.29
C SER A 139 -10.80 10.49 -11.41
N CYS A 140 -10.39 10.84 -12.64
CA CYS A 140 -11.27 10.91 -13.81
C CYS A 140 -11.76 9.53 -14.30
N PHE A 141 -11.12 8.43 -13.88
CA PHE A 141 -11.50 7.06 -14.27
C PHE A 141 -12.48 6.41 -13.29
N GLY A 142 -12.86 7.11 -12.21
CA GLY A 142 -13.86 6.65 -11.24
C GLY A 142 -13.24 6.20 -9.92
N ASP A 143 -14.01 5.39 -9.18
CA ASP A 143 -13.71 5.00 -7.81
C ASP A 143 -13.16 3.57 -7.73
N VAL A 144 -12.25 3.34 -6.79
CA VAL A 144 -11.82 1.99 -6.41
C VAL A 144 -12.79 1.44 -5.37
N ASN A 145 -13.45 0.33 -5.69
CA ASN A 145 -14.39 -0.39 -4.83
C ASN A 145 -13.75 -1.68 -4.36
N ILE A 146 -13.56 -1.80 -3.05
CA ILE A 146 -12.92 -2.93 -2.40
C ILE A 146 -13.96 -3.59 -1.48
N SER A 147 -14.18 -4.88 -1.67
CA SER A 147 -15.06 -5.71 -0.83
C SER A 147 -14.30 -6.93 -0.34
N PHE A 148 -14.39 -7.26 0.95
CA PHE A 148 -13.68 -8.41 1.50
C PHE A 148 -14.39 -9.00 2.72
N ILE A 149 -14.10 -10.27 3.00
CA ILE A 149 -14.61 -11.01 4.16
C ILE A 149 -13.56 -12.03 4.61
N PHE A 150 -13.49 -12.28 5.92
CA PHE A 150 -12.53 -13.21 6.50
C PHE A 150 -13.18 -14.56 6.78
N PHE A 151 -12.36 -15.60 6.74
CA PHE A 151 -12.69 -16.93 7.21
C PHE A 151 -11.66 -17.34 8.27
N ALA A 152 -12.12 -17.38 9.52
CA ALA A 152 -11.30 -17.69 10.69
C ALA A 152 -11.98 -18.81 11.49
N ASN A 153 -11.22 -19.86 11.81
CA ASN A 153 -11.67 -20.99 12.63
C ASN A 153 -13.05 -21.57 12.26
N GLY A 154 -13.25 -21.84 10.98
CA GLY A 154 -14.49 -22.46 10.50
C GLY A 154 -15.69 -21.51 10.44
N ARG A 155 -15.50 -20.20 10.63
CA ARG A 155 -16.57 -19.20 10.60
C ARG A 155 -16.22 -18.02 9.70
N TRP A 156 -17.27 -17.45 9.11
CA TRP A 156 -17.18 -16.19 8.38
C TRP A 156 -17.16 -15.02 9.36
N ASP A 157 -16.26 -14.09 9.11
CA ASP A 157 -16.11 -12.86 9.86
C ASP A 157 -16.13 -11.67 8.89
N GLY A 158 -17.27 -10.97 8.92
CA GLY A 158 -17.63 -9.81 8.12
C GLY A 158 -17.92 -8.60 9.02
N ASP A 159 -18.46 -7.53 8.45
CA ASP A 159 -18.81 -6.32 9.18
C ASP A 159 -19.93 -6.61 10.20
N GLY A 160 -19.56 -6.75 11.48
CA GLY A 160 -20.49 -7.07 12.57
C GLY A 160 -21.57 -6.01 12.76
N THR A 161 -21.33 -4.76 12.30
CA THR A 161 -22.34 -3.68 12.32
C THR A 161 -23.38 -3.81 11.22
N LYS A 162 -23.15 -4.71 10.24
CA LYS A 162 -23.99 -4.95 9.08
C LYS A 162 -24.32 -6.44 8.92
N ASN A 163 -24.72 -7.09 10.00
CA ASN A 163 -25.16 -8.49 9.98
C ASN A 163 -24.12 -9.44 9.36
N ASN A 164 -22.82 -9.19 9.61
CA ASN A 164 -21.70 -10.00 9.14
C ASN A 164 -21.54 -10.05 7.60
N GLU A 165 -22.05 -9.03 6.89
CA GLU A 165 -21.81 -8.83 5.46
C GLU A 165 -20.33 -8.52 5.14
N ASN A 166 -19.97 -8.45 3.86
CA ASN A 166 -18.62 -8.04 3.49
C ASN A 166 -18.27 -6.64 4.02
N TYR A 167 -17.02 -6.46 4.42
CA TYR A 167 -16.43 -5.15 4.61
C TYR A 167 -16.33 -4.44 3.27
N ASN A 168 -16.81 -3.20 3.20
CA ASN A 168 -16.84 -2.42 1.96
C ASN A 168 -16.13 -1.07 2.11
N PHE A 169 -15.17 -0.83 1.21
CA PHE A 169 -14.35 0.37 1.15
C PHE A 169 -14.33 0.94 -0.27
N ILE A 170 -14.88 2.14 -0.42
CA ILE A 170 -14.87 2.90 -1.68
C ILE A 170 -13.86 4.02 -1.53
N VAL A 171 -12.96 4.13 -2.49
CA VAL A 171 -11.86 5.10 -2.48
C VAL A 171 -11.84 5.91 -3.76
N LYS A 172 -11.80 7.22 -3.60
CA LYS A 172 -11.62 8.15 -4.71
C LYS A 172 -10.14 8.51 -4.80
N SER A 173 -9.51 8.25 -5.95
CA SER A 173 -8.16 8.75 -6.17
C SER A 173 -8.18 10.28 -6.13
N LYS A 174 -7.19 10.89 -5.46
CA LYS A 174 -6.94 12.35 -5.53
C LYS A 174 -5.86 12.70 -6.54
N ILE A 175 -5.37 11.70 -7.29
CA ILE A 175 -4.42 11.94 -8.36
C ILE A 175 -5.19 12.48 -9.55
N GLU A 176 -5.10 13.80 -9.72
CA GLU A 176 -5.54 14.48 -10.92
C GLU A 176 -4.57 14.11 -12.05
N GLY A 177 -5.10 13.71 -13.19
CA GLY A 177 -4.26 13.38 -14.33
C GLY A 177 -3.58 14.65 -14.84
N GLU A 178 -2.24 14.65 -14.88
CA GLU A 178 -1.60 15.38 -15.97
C GLU A 178 -2.01 14.69 -17.27
N ALA A 179 -2.37 15.46 -18.29
CA ALA A 179 -2.74 14.92 -19.59
C ALA A 179 -1.66 13.94 -20.07
N PHE A 180 -1.97 12.65 -20.08
CA PHE A 180 -1.05 11.63 -20.54
C PHE A 180 -0.83 11.81 -22.05
N HIS A 181 0.35 12.29 -22.41
CA HIS A 181 0.91 12.01 -23.73
C HIS A 181 1.49 10.60 -23.67
N PHE A 182 0.82 9.66 -24.36
CA PHE A 182 1.36 8.34 -24.67
C PHE A 182 2.62 8.46 -25.54
#